data_AF-A0A6N2JSZ1-F1
#
_entry.id   AF-A0A6N2JSZ1-F1
#
_cell.length_a   1.000
_cell.length_b   1.000
_cell.length_c   1.000
_cell.angle_alpha   90.00
_cell.angle_beta   90.00
_cell.angle_gamma   90.00
#
_symmetry.space_group_name_H-M   'P 1'
#
loop_
_entity.id
_entity.type
_entity.pdbx_description
1 polymer ?
#
loop_
_entity_poly.entity_id
_entity_poly.type
_entity_poly.pdbx_seq_one_letter_code
_entity_poly.pdbx_strand_id
1 'polypeptide(L)'
;MLKNFAFILGLSLAITPSVLAQNPQNTSPTTNLIFQSKFSRNLDKNFQEAKSEGCFVLYDLKRDRYIHYNSNHCKKLFIPASTFKIFNSLVALETKAIADENTVIAWDGVNRTFPIWNQDQNMRTAFTRSVVWFYQDLARRIGKERMTKYIQAASYGNQDIEDKIDTFWLNGKLRISPEEQIKFLVKLYKEDLPFSSAVIKTVKDIMIIERQDTYTLRGKTGWGTNVDGLQNIGWYVGYVEKGDNVYFYALNMTNQDPKFDMIPIRKKILFDTLKDLQLFY
;
A
#
# COMPACT_ATOMS: atom_id res chain seq x y z
N MET A 1 -45.27 -71.32 21.08
CA MET A 1 -46.13 -70.48 20.22
C MET A 1 -45.25 -69.79 19.19
N LEU A 2 -45.61 -69.95 17.91
CA LEU A 2 -45.19 -69.25 16.67
C LEU A 2 -43.68 -68.97 16.45
N LYS A 3 -42.98 -69.66 15.54
CA LYS A 3 -42.96 -69.64 14.04
C LYS A 3 -42.19 -68.47 13.39
N ASN A 4 -41.12 -68.88 12.70
CA ASN A 4 -40.54 -68.36 11.44
C ASN A 4 -39.92 -66.94 11.47
N PHE A 5 -38.94 -66.52 10.66
CA PHE A 5 -38.52 -66.87 9.30
C PHE A 5 -37.06 -66.35 9.05
N ALA A 6 -36.34 -66.95 8.09
CA ALA A 6 -35.06 -66.47 7.54
C ALA A 6 -35.20 -65.14 6.77
N PHE A 7 -34.13 -64.35 6.62
CA PHE A 7 -33.63 -63.86 5.31
C PHE A 7 -32.38 -62.94 5.38
N ILE A 8 -31.46 -63.24 4.45
CA ILE A 8 -30.64 -62.36 3.59
C ILE A 8 -29.47 -61.54 4.16
N LEU A 9 -28.27 -61.91 3.68
CA LEU A 9 -27.10 -61.05 3.47
C LEU A 9 -27.44 -59.94 2.47
N GLY A 10 -27.37 -58.68 2.91
CA GLY A 10 -27.31 -57.51 2.05
C GLY A 10 -25.98 -56.79 2.23
N LEU A 11 -25.05 -56.95 1.27
CA LEU A 11 -23.92 -56.04 1.11
C LEU A 11 -24.46 -54.68 0.67
N SER A 12 -24.43 -53.67 1.56
CA SER A 12 -24.62 -52.28 1.16
C SER A 12 -23.26 -51.64 0.84
N LEU A 13 -22.93 -51.57 -0.44
CA LEU A 13 -21.90 -50.65 -0.96
C LEU A 13 -22.42 -49.21 -0.82
N ALA A 14 -21.98 -48.51 0.22
CA ALA A 14 -22.17 -47.07 0.31
C ALA A 14 -21.17 -46.39 -0.65
N ILE A 15 -21.67 -45.98 -1.82
CA ILE A 15 -20.96 -45.09 -2.74
C ILE A 15 -21.01 -43.69 -2.11
N THR A 16 -19.93 -43.26 -1.46
CA THR A 16 -19.73 -41.85 -1.14
C THR A 16 -19.52 -41.09 -2.45
N PRO A 17 -20.24 -40.00 -2.74
CA PRO A 17 -19.84 -39.11 -3.81
C PRO A 17 -18.52 -38.46 -3.38
N SER A 18 -17.44 -38.86 -4.04
CA SER A 18 -16.18 -38.13 -4.05
C SER A 18 -16.48 -36.72 -4.55
N VAL A 19 -16.55 -35.75 -3.64
CA VAL A 19 -16.51 -34.34 -3.98
C VAL A 19 -15.14 -34.13 -4.63
N LEU A 20 -15.16 -33.96 -5.96
CA LEU A 20 -14.03 -33.45 -6.72
C LEU A 20 -13.68 -32.09 -6.11
N ALA A 21 -12.65 -32.08 -5.26
CA ALA A 21 -11.97 -30.85 -4.89
C ALA A 21 -11.51 -30.21 -6.21
N GLN A 22 -12.13 -29.09 -6.57
CA GLN A 22 -11.68 -28.29 -7.70
C GLN A 22 -10.25 -27.87 -7.39
N ASN A 23 -9.32 -28.43 -8.16
CA ASN A 23 -7.90 -28.11 -8.10
C ASN A 23 -7.73 -26.57 -8.19
N PRO A 24 -7.05 -25.91 -7.23
CA PRO A 24 -6.73 -24.51 -7.39
C PRO A 24 -5.82 -24.39 -8.61
N GLN A 25 -6.30 -23.65 -9.62
CA GLN A 25 -5.68 -23.42 -10.93
C GLN A 25 -4.15 -23.34 -10.85
N ASN A 26 -3.48 -24.45 -11.18
CA ASN A 26 -2.05 -24.49 -11.44
C ASN A 26 -1.86 -23.99 -12.87
N THR A 27 -1.78 -22.66 -13.04
CA THR A 27 -1.58 -22.06 -14.37
C THR A 27 -0.23 -22.50 -14.92
N SER A 28 -0.22 -23.00 -16.15
CA SER A 28 0.99 -23.49 -16.80
C SER A 28 2.09 -22.41 -16.84
N PRO A 29 3.39 -22.79 -16.83
CA PRO A 29 4.50 -21.85 -16.96
C PRO A 29 4.35 -20.90 -18.16
N THR A 30 3.80 -21.39 -19.27
CA THR A 30 3.54 -20.62 -20.49
C THR A 30 2.47 -19.54 -20.28
N THR A 31 1.38 -19.85 -19.57
CA THR A 31 0.34 -18.87 -19.22
C THR A 31 0.90 -17.75 -18.33
N ASN A 32 1.78 -18.11 -17.38
CA ASN A 32 2.45 -17.15 -16.52
C ASN A 32 3.40 -16.22 -17.31
N LEU A 33 4.14 -16.74 -18.29
CA LEU A 33 5.03 -15.96 -19.16
C LEU A 33 4.25 -15.01 -20.08
N ILE A 34 3.14 -15.47 -20.67
CA ILE A 34 2.27 -14.62 -21.51
C ILE A 34 1.63 -13.52 -20.68
N PHE A 35 1.15 -13.83 -19.48
CA PHE A 35 0.59 -12.83 -18.57
C PHE A 35 1.63 -11.79 -18.16
N GLN A 36 2.81 -12.22 -17.73
CA GLN A 36 3.91 -11.32 -17.34
C GLN A 36 4.37 -10.46 -18.52
N SER A 37 4.44 -11.00 -19.73
CA SER A 37 4.82 -10.23 -20.93
C SER A 37 3.74 -9.24 -21.40
N LYS A 38 2.44 -9.56 -21.28
CA LYS A 38 1.36 -8.61 -21.56
C LYS A 38 1.35 -7.46 -20.53
N PHE A 39 1.44 -7.82 -19.26
CA PHE A 39 1.55 -6.88 -18.15
C PHE A 39 2.71 -5.90 -18.32
N SER A 40 3.93 -6.41 -18.58
CA SER A 40 5.10 -5.55 -18.77
C SER A 40 4.94 -4.61 -19.97
N ARG A 41 4.36 -5.08 -21.09
CA ARG A 41 4.10 -4.22 -22.26
C ARG A 41 3.12 -3.08 -21.98
N ASN A 42 2.07 -3.33 -21.21
CA ASN A 42 1.10 -2.29 -20.87
C ASN A 42 1.71 -1.22 -19.94
N LEU A 43 2.52 -1.65 -18.96
CA LEU A 43 3.29 -0.73 -18.12
C LEU A 43 4.32 0.07 -18.94
N ASP A 44 5.07 -0.58 -19.83
CA ASP A 44 6.00 0.10 -20.75
C ASP A 44 5.28 1.20 -21.53
N LYS A 45 4.15 0.87 -22.16
CA LYS A 45 3.33 1.83 -22.91
C LYS A 45 2.89 3.00 -22.02
N ASN A 46 2.36 2.71 -20.83
CA ASN A 46 1.90 3.74 -19.89
C ASN A 46 3.03 4.70 -19.47
N PHE A 47 4.22 4.18 -19.15
CA PHE A 47 5.38 5.00 -18.79
C PHE A 47 5.93 5.81 -19.97
N GLN A 48 5.94 5.23 -21.18
CA GLN A 48 6.35 5.91 -22.41
C GLN A 48 5.39 7.06 -22.78
N GLU A 49 4.08 6.82 -22.75
CA GLU A 49 3.05 7.84 -22.99
C GLU A 49 3.16 8.99 -21.98
N ALA A 50 3.42 8.67 -20.72
CA ALA A 50 3.68 9.64 -19.67
C ALA A 50 5.07 10.31 -19.76
N LYS A 51 5.95 9.89 -20.68
CA LYS A 51 7.34 10.35 -20.78
C LYS A 51 8.07 10.33 -19.42
N SER A 52 7.88 9.27 -18.67
CA SER A 52 8.39 9.12 -17.30
C SER A 52 9.16 7.83 -17.13
N GLU A 53 10.16 7.84 -16.26
CA GLU A 53 10.82 6.61 -15.79
C GLU A 53 10.11 6.14 -14.53
N GLY A 54 9.99 4.84 -14.32
CA GLY A 54 9.42 4.33 -13.10
C GLY A 54 9.49 2.83 -12.99
N CYS A 55 8.87 2.33 -11.94
CA CYS A 55 8.84 0.93 -11.60
C CYS A 55 7.50 0.58 -10.96
N PHE A 56 7.15 -0.70 -11.05
CA PHE A 56 6.03 -1.26 -10.33
C PHE A 56 6.42 -2.59 -9.71
N VAL A 57 6.07 -2.76 -8.44
CA VAL A 57 6.21 -4.03 -7.71
C VAL A 57 4.83 -4.50 -7.31
N LEU A 58 4.56 -5.78 -7.56
CA LEU A 58 3.45 -6.51 -6.96
C LEU A 58 4.00 -7.66 -6.12
N TYR A 59 3.43 -7.89 -4.94
CA TYR A 59 3.66 -9.10 -4.16
C TYR A 59 2.33 -9.81 -3.88
N ASP A 60 2.21 -11.04 -4.38
CA ASP A 60 1.10 -11.96 -4.10
C ASP A 60 1.43 -12.74 -2.82
N LEU A 61 0.68 -12.46 -1.75
CA LEU A 61 0.95 -13.01 -0.42
C LEU A 61 0.78 -14.53 -0.37
N LYS A 62 -0.32 -15.05 -0.93
CA LYS A 62 -0.65 -16.48 -0.87
C LYS A 62 0.31 -17.33 -1.69
N ARG A 63 0.85 -16.78 -2.79
CA ARG A 63 1.81 -17.49 -3.66
C ARG A 63 3.27 -17.20 -3.32
N ASP A 64 3.53 -16.32 -2.37
CA ASP A 64 4.86 -15.82 -2.03
C ASP A 64 5.67 -15.40 -3.28
N ARG A 65 5.06 -14.61 -4.15
CA ARG A 65 5.62 -14.29 -5.47
C ARG A 65 5.64 -12.80 -5.72
N TYR A 66 6.78 -12.31 -6.19
CA TYR A 66 6.94 -10.95 -6.69
C TYR A 66 6.78 -10.87 -8.21
N ILE A 67 6.20 -9.77 -8.67
CA ILE A 67 6.22 -9.34 -10.06
C ILE A 67 6.84 -7.94 -10.08
N HIS A 68 7.85 -7.76 -10.93
CA HIS A 68 8.56 -6.50 -11.06
C HIS A 68 8.47 -5.99 -12.50
N TYR A 69 8.26 -4.69 -12.62
CA TYR A 69 8.53 -3.91 -13.81
C TYR A 69 9.66 -2.92 -13.50
N ASN A 70 10.71 -2.92 -14.33
CA ASN A 70 11.94 -2.14 -14.14
C ASN A 70 12.60 -2.38 -12.75
N SER A 71 13.06 -3.61 -12.51
CA SER A 71 13.62 -4.05 -11.22
C SER A 71 14.79 -3.20 -10.73
N ASN A 72 15.60 -2.63 -11.63
CA ASN A 72 16.70 -1.75 -11.25
C ASN A 72 16.18 -0.46 -10.60
N HIS A 73 15.11 0.13 -11.16
CA HIS A 73 14.45 1.29 -10.54
C HIS A 73 13.76 0.93 -9.23
N CYS A 74 13.20 -0.27 -9.10
CA CYS A 74 12.54 -0.71 -7.86
C CYS A 74 13.47 -0.87 -6.65
N LYS A 75 14.78 -0.87 -6.87
CA LYS A 75 15.80 -0.90 -5.81
C LYS A 75 16.38 0.48 -5.50
N LYS A 76 16.06 1.51 -6.30
CA LYS A 76 16.50 2.88 -6.06
C LYS A 76 15.78 3.45 -4.83
N LEU A 77 16.51 4.26 -4.08
CA LEU A 77 16.06 4.92 -2.87
C LEU A 77 15.53 6.33 -3.21
N PHE A 78 14.29 6.64 -2.80
CA PHE A 78 13.70 7.97 -2.98
C PHE A 78 13.08 8.47 -1.68
N ILE A 79 12.84 9.78 -1.56
CA ILE A 79 12.03 10.31 -0.46
C ILE A 79 10.64 9.64 -0.47
N PRO A 80 10.08 9.27 0.69
CA PRO A 80 8.73 8.71 0.75
C PRO A 80 7.64 9.75 0.46
N ALA A 81 7.93 11.04 0.66
CA ALA A 81 6.94 12.12 0.58
C ALA A 81 5.68 11.77 1.39
N SER A 82 4.48 11.98 0.81
CA SER A 82 3.22 11.71 1.52
C SER A 82 2.91 10.23 1.77
N THR A 83 3.67 9.27 1.25
CA THR A 83 3.51 7.85 1.65
C THR A 83 3.89 7.64 3.12
N PHE A 84 4.81 8.46 3.64
CA PHE A 84 5.22 8.44 5.05
C PHE A 84 4.06 8.69 6.03
N LYS A 85 2.94 9.23 5.56
CA LYS A 85 1.73 9.41 6.37
C LYS A 85 1.19 8.09 6.93
N ILE A 86 1.45 6.94 6.28
CA ILE A 86 1.12 5.63 6.85
C ILE A 86 1.89 5.41 8.16
N PHE A 87 3.22 5.56 8.10
CA PHE A 87 4.09 5.40 9.26
C PHE A 87 3.84 6.46 10.34
N ASN A 88 3.72 7.74 9.95
CA ASN A 88 3.47 8.83 10.89
C ASN A 88 2.13 8.65 11.64
N SER A 89 1.08 8.13 10.98
CA SER A 89 -0.19 7.80 11.64
C SER A 89 -0.03 6.73 12.73
N LEU A 90 0.74 5.68 12.45
CA LEU A 90 1.03 4.62 13.43
C LEU A 90 1.73 5.20 14.67
N VAL A 91 2.79 5.99 14.46
CA VAL A 91 3.55 6.59 15.57
C VAL A 91 2.69 7.60 16.33
N ALA A 92 1.91 8.43 15.65
CA ALA A 92 1.09 9.45 16.28
C ALA A 92 0.05 8.85 17.23
N LEU A 93 -0.63 7.78 16.80
CA LEU A 93 -1.63 7.09 17.63
C LEU A 93 -0.96 6.31 18.78
N GLU A 94 0.10 5.55 18.50
CA GLU A 94 0.81 4.76 19.51
C GLU A 94 1.40 5.64 20.63
N THR A 95 1.91 6.81 20.25
CA THR A 95 2.49 7.78 21.19
C THR A 95 1.47 8.73 21.81
N LYS A 96 0.19 8.61 21.45
CA LYS A 96 -0.90 9.50 21.87
C LYS A 96 -0.63 10.98 21.56
N ALA A 97 0.11 11.25 20.47
CA ALA A 97 0.26 12.61 19.94
C ALA A 97 -1.08 13.19 19.45
N ILE A 98 -2.01 12.30 19.14
CA ILE A 98 -3.42 12.55 18.91
C ILE A 98 -4.22 11.44 19.58
N ALA A 99 -5.41 11.74 20.10
CA ALA A 99 -6.18 10.78 20.89
C ALA A 99 -6.72 9.63 20.03
N ASP A 100 -7.26 9.96 18.87
CA ASP A 100 -7.79 9.02 17.88
C ASP A 100 -7.80 9.64 16.47
N GLU A 101 -8.29 8.91 15.48
CA GLU A 101 -8.34 9.36 14.10
C GLU A 101 -9.43 10.40 13.80
N ASN A 102 -10.35 10.65 14.75
CA ASN A 102 -11.49 11.57 14.62
C ASN A 102 -11.23 12.91 15.32
N THR A 103 -10.22 12.96 16.19
CA THR A 103 -9.76 14.17 16.87
C THR A 103 -9.42 15.25 15.84
N VAL A 104 -10.04 16.42 15.99
CA VAL A 104 -9.87 17.54 15.08
C VAL A 104 -8.68 18.40 15.53
N ILE A 105 -7.81 18.73 14.59
CA ILE A 105 -6.81 19.78 14.72
C ILE A 105 -7.30 20.97 13.89
N ALA A 106 -7.45 22.11 14.56
CA ALA A 106 -7.91 23.35 13.93
C ALA A 106 -6.89 23.84 12.90
N TRP A 107 -7.39 24.40 11.79
CA TRP A 107 -6.57 25.10 10.82
C TRP A 107 -6.00 26.38 11.42
N ASP A 108 -4.73 26.66 11.13
CA ASP A 108 -3.99 27.82 11.62
C ASP A 108 -4.31 29.15 10.91
N GLY A 109 -5.31 29.16 10.02
CA GLY A 109 -5.67 30.33 9.22
C GLY A 109 -4.68 30.66 8.09
N VAL A 110 -3.59 29.90 7.93
CA VAL A 110 -2.61 30.13 6.86
C VAL A 110 -3.11 29.53 5.56
N ASN A 111 -3.36 30.38 4.57
CA ASN A 111 -3.80 29.96 3.24
C ASN A 111 -2.69 29.22 2.49
N ARG A 112 -2.95 27.97 2.10
CA ARG A 112 -2.03 27.09 1.37
C ARG A 112 -2.53 26.80 -0.04
N THR A 113 -1.61 26.35 -0.90
CA THR A 113 -1.83 26.12 -2.33
C THR A 113 -3.02 25.21 -2.65
N PHE A 114 -3.28 24.19 -1.83
CA PHE A 114 -4.43 23.31 -2.00
C PHE A 114 -5.59 23.82 -1.15
N PRO A 115 -6.70 24.33 -1.73
CA PRO A 115 -7.82 24.86 -0.96
C PRO A 115 -8.39 23.86 0.06
N ILE A 116 -8.35 22.58 -0.27
CA ILE A 116 -8.83 21.50 0.60
C ILE A 116 -8.00 21.31 1.89
N TRP A 117 -6.83 21.95 1.99
CA TRP A 117 -6.00 21.99 3.19
C TRP A 117 -6.37 23.13 4.15
N ASN A 118 -7.12 24.14 3.68
CA ASN A 118 -7.40 25.38 4.42
C ASN A 118 -8.70 25.25 5.22
N GLN A 119 -8.75 24.22 6.06
CA GLN A 119 -9.89 23.89 6.92
C GLN A 119 -9.42 22.91 7.98
N ASP A 120 -10.16 22.84 9.07
CA ASP A 120 -9.94 21.86 10.14
C ASP A 120 -9.90 20.43 9.59
N GLN A 121 -9.08 19.59 10.22
CA GLN A 121 -8.91 18.21 9.79
C GLN A 121 -8.88 17.28 10.99
N ASN A 122 -9.32 16.05 10.77
CA ASN A 122 -8.93 14.91 11.59
C ASN A 122 -7.97 14.02 10.78
N MET A 123 -7.50 12.91 11.37
CA MET A 123 -6.54 12.05 10.68
C MET A 123 -7.14 11.42 9.42
N ARG A 124 -8.43 11.05 9.43
CA ARG A 124 -9.13 10.47 8.26
C ARG A 124 -9.12 11.43 7.06
N THR A 125 -9.54 12.68 7.28
CA THR A 125 -9.58 13.70 6.21
C THR A 125 -8.17 14.11 5.81
N ALA A 126 -7.26 14.30 6.76
CA ALA A 126 -5.87 14.68 6.49
C ALA A 126 -5.11 13.61 5.71
N PHE A 127 -5.32 12.32 6.01
CA PHE A 127 -4.73 11.20 5.28
C PHE A 127 -5.18 11.19 3.83
N THR A 128 -6.50 11.24 3.61
CA THR A 128 -7.14 11.23 2.29
C THR A 128 -6.69 12.41 1.43
N ARG A 129 -6.74 13.61 1.99
CA ARG A 129 -6.40 14.88 1.30
C ARG A 129 -4.90 15.16 1.28
N SER A 130 -4.09 14.27 1.85
CA SER A 130 -2.64 14.39 1.96
C SER A 130 -2.16 15.68 2.63
N VAL A 131 -2.92 16.20 3.59
CA VAL A 131 -2.69 17.50 4.25
C VAL A 131 -1.33 17.49 4.96
N VAL A 132 -0.35 18.22 4.45
CA VAL A 132 1.01 18.18 5.00
C VAL A 132 1.08 18.79 6.40
N TRP A 133 0.48 19.95 6.60
CA TRP A 133 0.56 20.69 7.87
C TRP A 133 0.05 19.88 9.07
N PHE A 134 -0.98 19.06 8.88
CA PHE A 134 -1.53 18.19 9.92
C PHE A 134 -0.48 17.17 10.40
N TYR A 135 0.23 16.55 9.45
CA TYR A 135 1.27 15.57 9.78
C TYR A 135 2.57 16.19 10.27
N GLN A 136 2.83 17.47 9.92
CA GLN A 136 3.90 18.26 10.53
C GLN A 136 3.60 18.55 12.00
N ASP A 137 2.36 18.90 12.32
CA ASP A 137 1.91 19.09 13.70
C ASP A 137 2.06 17.79 14.51
N LEU A 138 1.58 16.66 13.98
CA LEU A 138 1.77 15.35 14.60
C LEU A 138 3.25 15.02 14.81
N ALA A 139 4.11 15.23 13.80
CA ALA A 139 5.54 14.95 13.93
C ALA A 139 6.20 15.80 15.03
N ARG A 140 5.82 17.07 15.17
CA ARG A 140 6.29 17.94 16.27
C ARG A 140 5.80 17.44 17.63
N ARG A 141 4.54 17.04 17.74
CA ARG A 141 3.98 16.45 18.97
C ARG A 141 4.69 15.15 19.34
N ILE A 142 4.99 14.28 18.37
CA ILE A 142 5.76 13.04 18.57
C ILE A 142 7.18 13.37 19.07
N GLY A 143 7.85 14.32 18.41
CA GLY A 143 9.23 14.70 18.72
C GLY A 143 10.26 13.72 18.17
N LYS A 144 11.52 14.18 18.10
CA LYS A 144 12.62 13.47 17.44
C LYS A 144 12.91 12.10 18.06
N GLU A 145 13.08 12.05 19.38
CA GLU A 145 13.45 10.83 20.11
C GLU A 145 12.48 9.67 19.85
N ARG A 146 11.17 9.92 20.02
CA ARG A 146 10.14 8.89 19.79
C ARG A 146 10.06 8.50 18.31
N MET A 147 10.14 9.46 17.39
CA MET A 147 10.16 9.16 15.95
C MET A 147 11.37 8.28 15.57
N THR A 148 12.56 8.59 16.09
CA THR A 148 13.77 7.77 15.90
C THR A 148 13.58 6.35 16.41
N LYS A 149 13.05 6.19 17.64
CA LYS A 149 12.79 4.87 18.23
C LYS A 149 11.92 4.01 17.32
N TYR A 150 10.78 4.54 16.86
CA TYR A 150 9.85 3.76 16.05
C TYR A 150 10.37 3.50 14.63
N ILE A 151 11.04 4.47 14.01
CA ILE A 151 11.50 4.29 12.62
C ILE A 151 12.58 3.22 12.53
N GLN A 152 13.46 3.17 13.55
CA GLN A 152 14.47 2.12 13.71
C GLN A 152 13.82 0.76 14.01
N ALA A 153 12.90 0.71 14.98
CA ALA A 153 12.22 -0.54 15.36
C ALA A 153 11.38 -1.14 14.21
N ALA A 154 10.81 -0.31 13.34
CA ALA A 154 10.11 -0.76 12.14
C ALA A 154 11.04 -1.07 10.95
N SER A 155 12.31 -0.67 11.03
CA SER A 155 13.29 -0.72 9.94
C SER A 155 12.77 -0.05 8.65
N TYR A 156 12.23 1.16 8.78
CA TYR A 156 11.62 1.87 7.64
C TYR A 156 12.67 2.58 6.78
N GLY A 157 12.97 1.98 5.61
CA GLY A 157 13.96 2.52 4.67
C GLY A 157 15.35 2.67 5.29
N ASN A 158 16.06 3.74 4.92
CA ASN A 158 17.38 4.06 5.49
C ASN A 158 17.33 4.64 6.91
N GLN A 159 16.13 4.88 7.46
CA GLN A 159 15.89 5.36 8.84
C GLN A 159 16.52 6.73 9.16
N ASP A 160 17.07 7.43 8.17
CA ASP A 160 17.74 8.72 8.36
C ASP A 160 16.68 9.81 8.49
N ILE A 161 16.48 10.26 9.73
CA ILE A 161 15.58 11.37 10.03
C ILE A 161 16.32 12.57 10.58
N GLU A 162 17.65 12.68 10.41
CA GLU A 162 18.52 13.67 11.06
C GLU A 162 18.09 15.12 10.82
N ASP A 163 17.45 15.39 9.68
CA ASP A 163 16.84 16.68 9.37
C ASP A 163 15.71 17.10 10.33
N LYS A 164 15.09 18.25 10.05
CA LYS A 164 14.00 18.79 10.86
C LYS A 164 12.85 17.79 10.99
N ILE A 165 12.36 17.65 12.22
CA ILE A 165 11.35 16.66 12.61
C ILE A 165 10.05 16.78 11.80
N ASP A 166 9.76 17.93 11.22
CA ASP A 166 8.55 18.19 10.43
C ASP A 166 8.79 18.29 8.92
N THR A 167 10.00 18.00 8.42
CA THR A 167 10.28 18.00 6.98
C THR A 167 11.14 16.85 6.48
N PHE A 168 11.70 15.99 7.35
CA PHE A 168 12.65 14.94 6.95
C PHE A 168 12.14 13.98 5.86
N TRP A 169 10.83 13.72 5.81
CA TRP A 169 10.21 12.86 4.79
C TRP A 169 9.84 13.59 3.48
N LEU A 170 9.93 14.92 3.46
CA LEU A 170 9.60 15.77 2.31
C LEU A 170 10.83 16.12 1.49
N ASN A 171 11.90 16.54 2.17
CA ASN A 171 13.13 17.03 1.54
C ASN A 171 14.39 16.73 2.37
N GLY A 172 14.26 15.96 3.46
CA GLY A 172 15.41 15.50 4.24
C GLY A 172 16.07 14.28 3.62
N LYS A 173 16.81 13.52 4.43
CA LYS A 173 17.61 12.35 4.04
C LYS A 173 16.89 11.01 4.12
N LEU A 174 15.65 10.97 4.64
CA LEU A 174 14.89 9.72 4.68
C LEU A 174 14.66 9.21 3.26
N ARG A 175 15.06 7.97 2.99
CA ARG A 175 14.84 7.30 1.72
C ARG A 175 14.29 5.90 1.92
N ILE A 176 13.46 5.47 0.99
CA ILE A 176 12.90 4.12 0.91
C ILE A 176 12.71 3.73 -0.55
N SER A 177 12.96 2.46 -0.87
CA SER A 177 12.74 1.89 -2.20
C SER A 177 11.32 1.33 -2.36
N PRO A 178 10.83 1.15 -3.59
CA PRO A 178 9.58 0.44 -3.86
C PRO A 178 9.53 -0.98 -3.25
N GLU A 179 10.62 -1.73 -3.29
CA GLU A 179 10.68 -3.06 -2.65
C GLU A 179 10.56 -2.97 -1.10
N GLU A 180 11.19 -1.97 -0.48
CA GLU A 180 11.08 -1.74 0.97
C GLU A 180 9.68 -1.26 1.38
N GLN A 181 8.99 -0.48 0.54
CA GLN A 181 7.59 -0.12 0.75
C GLN A 181 6.71 -1.39 0.82
N ILE A 182 6.90 -2.35 -0.09
CA ILE A 182 6.19 -3.63 -0.05
C ILE A 182 6.49 -4.36 1.27
N LYS A 183 7.76 -4.47 1.66
CA LYS A 183 8.15 -5.15 2.91
C LYS A 183 7.48 -4.51 4.14
N PHE A 184 7.47 -3.18 4.21
CA PHE A 184 6.79 -2.43 5.27
C PHE A 184 5.27 -2.70 5.28
N LEU A 185 4.63 -2.68 4.11
CA LEU A 185 3.18 -2.95 4.00
C LEU A 185 2.81 -4.39 4.36
N VAL A 186 3.66 -5.36 4.02
CA VAL A 186 3.47 -6.77 4.42
C VAL A 186 3.54 -6.90 5.94
N LYS A 187 4.52 -6.26 6.60
CA LYS A 187 4.60 -6.21 8.06
C LYS A 187 3.38 -5.53 8.68
N LEU A 188 2.94 -4.40 8.12
CA LEU A 188 1.71 -3.71 8.54
C LEU A 188 0.50 -4.63 8.45
N TYR A 189 0.35 -5.36 7.34
CA TYR A 189 -0.75 -6.28 7.13
C TYR A 189 -0.73 -7.44 8.13
N LYS A 190 0.42 -8.06 8.35
CA LYS A 190 0.62 -9.16 9.29
C LYS A 190 0.65 -8.73 10.77
N GLU A 191 0.53 -7.43 11.05
CA GLU A 191 0.66 -6.85 12.38
C GLU A 191 2.04 -7.11 13.03
N ASP A 192 3.08 -7.23 12.19
CA ASP A 192 4.47 -7.47 12.55
C ASP A 192 5.28 -6.15 12.56
N LEU A 193 4.72 -5.15 13.23
CA LEU A 193 5.34 -3.85 13.45
C LEU A 193 5.29 -3.53 14.96
N PRO A 194 6.14 -2.63 15.47
CA PRO A 194 6.21 -2.30 16.90
C PRO A 194 5.05 -1.38 17.34
N PHE A 195 3.82 -1.69 16.96
CA PHE A 195 2.61 -0.93 17.27
C PHE A 195 1.51 -1.88 17.77
N SER A 196 0.61 -1.37 18.59
CA SER A 196 -0.53 -2.12 19.06
C SER A 196 -1.47 -2.52 17.92
N SER A 197 -2.12 -3.69 18.03
CA SER A 197 -3.11 -4.16 17.05
C SER A 197 -4.23 -3.14 16.82
N ALA A 198 -4.65 -2.43 17.87
CA ALA A 198 -5.65 -1.36 17.77
C ALA A 198 -5.19 -0.22 16.84
N VAL A 199 -3.96 0.28 17.03
CA VAL A 199 -3.37 1.33 16.18
C VAL A 199 -3.23 0.86 14.73
N ILE A 200 -2.74 -0.38 14.52
CA ILE A 200 -2.61 -0.94 13.18
C ILE A 200 -3.96 -1.04 12.49
N LYS A 201 -5.01 -1.49 13.18
CA LYS A 201 -6.37 -1.56 12.63
C LYS A 201 -6.90 -0.18 12.23
N THR A 202 -6.72 0.84 13.07
CA THR A 202 -7.10 2.23 12.75
C THR A 202 -6.38 2.72 11.50
N VAL A 203 -5.07 2.48 11.38
CA VAL A 203 -4.31 2.92 10.20
C VAL A 203 -4.72 2.15 8.94
N LYS A 204 -4.97 0.84 9.02
CA LYS A 204 -5.51 0.04 7.91
C LYS A 204 -6.88 0.55 7.46
N ASP A 205 -7.69 1.07 8.37
CA ASP A 205 -9.02 1.62 8.07
C ASP A 205 -8.94 2.98 7.35
N ILE A 206 -8.13 3.92 7.84
CA ILE A 206 -7.98 5.23 7.15
C ILE A 206 -7.30 5.11 5.77
N MET A 207 -6.62 3.99 5.51
CA MET A 207 -5.99 3.68 4.22
C MET A 207 -6.99 3.25 3.14
N ILE A 208 -8.25 2.96 3.47
CA ILE A 208 -9.24 2.48 2.51
C ILE A 208 -9.53 3.57 1.48
N ILE A 209 -9.26 3.26 0.22
CA ILE A 209 -9.61 4.08 -0.93
C ILE A 209 -10.99 3.68 -1.44
N GLU A 210 -11.23 2.37 -1.49
CA GLU A 210 -12.44 1.79 -2.04
C GLU A 210 -12.73 0.44 -1.38
N ARG A 211 -14.01 0.19 -1.10
CA ARG A 211 -14.51 -1.09 -0.58
C ARG A 211 -15.70 -1.52 -1.42
N GLN A 212 -15.62 -2.72 -1.95
CA GLN A 212 -16.67 -3.41 -2.70
C GLN A 212 -16.89 -4.80 -2.08
N ASP A 213 -17.94 -5.50 -2.49
CA ASP A 213 -18.24 -6.85 -2.01
C ASP A 213 -17.12 -7.86 -2.35
N THR A 214 -16.38 -7.61 -3.43
CA THR A 214 -15.36 -8.55 -3.95
C THR A 214 -13.92 -8.15 -3.64
N TYR A 215 -13.68 -6.90 -3.24
CA TYR A 215 -12.34 -6.42 -2.88
C TYR A 215 -12.36 -5.21 -1.95
N THR A 216 -11.25 -4.99 -1.24
CA THR A 216 -10.95 -3.70 -0.60
C THR A 216 -9.59 -3.19 -1.06
N LEU A 217 -9.58 -1.99 -1.66
CA LEU A 217 -8.38 -1.29 -2.11
C LEU A 217 -7.92 -0.31 -1.02
N ARG A 218 -6.69 -0.47 -0.56
CA ARG A 218 -6.04 0.43 0.40
C ARG A 218 -4.77 1.02 -0.18
N GLY A 219 -4.48 2.28 0.14
CA GLY A 219 -3.23 2.86 -0.29
C GLY A 219 -3.03 4.33 0.05
N LYS A 220 -1.85 4.81 -0.29
CA LYS A 220 -1.43 6.19 -0.10
C LYS A 220 -0.61 6.68 -1.28
N THR A 221 -0.95 7.86 -1.75
CA THR A 221 -0.17 8.60 -2.74
C THR A 221 0.97 9.41 -2.10
N GLY A 222 2.05 9.60 -2.85
CA GLY A 222 3.16 10.50 -2.51
C GLY A 222 3.59 11.33 -3.71
N TRP A 223 3.97 12.58 -3.46
CA TRP A 223 4.57 13.46 -4.46
C TRP A 223 5.62 14.33 -3.79
N GLY A 224 6.86 14.24 -4.28
CA GLY A 224 7.93 15.19 -3.97
C GLY A 224 8.31 15.96 -5.24
N THR A 225 8.66 17.23 -5.07
CA THR A 225 9.09 18.12 -6.14
C THR A 225 10.43 18.76 -5.79
N ASN A 226 11.30 18.90 -6.79
CA ASN A 226 12.63 19.53 -6.65
C ASN A 226 13.50 18.89 -5.54
N VAL A 227 13.61 17.56 -5.54
CA VAL A 227 14.42 16.81 -4.57
C VAL A 227 15.40 15.90 -5.32
N ASP A 228 16.64 15.83 -4.85
CA ASP A 228 17.71 14.99 -5.43
C ASP A 228 17.94 15.23 -6.94
N GLY A 229 17.78 16.47 -7.41
CA GLY A 229 17.91 16.82 -8.83
C GLY A 229 16.76 16.33 -9.72
N LEU A 230 15.69 15.79 -9.14
CA LEU A 230 14.47 15.38 -9.84
C LEU A 230 13.39 16.45 -9.68
N GLN A 231 12.76 16.83 -10.79
CA GLN A 231 11.60 17.74 -10.74
C GLN A 231 10.39 17.08 -10.08
N ASN A 232 10.18 15.78 -10.31
CA ASN A 232 9.05 15.04 -9.76
C ASN A 232 9.44 13.63 -9.31
N ILE A 233 8.97 13.26 -8.13
CA ILE A 233 8.98 11.89 -7.58
C ILE A 233 7.55 11.53 -7.18
N GLY A 234 6.95 10.58 -7.87
CA GLY A 234 5.59 10.11 -7.68
C GLY A 234 5.53 8.74 -7.03
N TRP A 235 4.58 8.56 -6.13
CA TRP A 235 4.32 7.30 -5.46
C TRP A 235 2.84 6.96 -5.44
N TYR A 236 2.56 5.66 -5.51
CA TYR A 236 1.30 5.08 -5.07
C TYR A 236 1.57 3.69 -4.50
N VAL A 237 1.41 3.54 -3.18
CA VAL A 237 1.70 2.29 -2.46
C VAL A 237 0.47 1.81 -1.71
N GLY A 238 0.32 0.50 -1.53
CA GLY A 238 -0.85 -0.05 -0.87
C GLY A 238 -1.02 -1.55 -1.06
N TYR A 239 -2.24 -2.04 -0.83
CA TYR A 239 -2.59 -3.43 -1.08
C TYR A 239 -4.08 -3.59 -1.41
N VAL A 240 -4.39 -4.67 -2.12
CA VAL A 240 -5.74 -5.11 -2.46
C VAL A 240 -6.03 -6.41 -1.74
N GLU A 241 -7.08 -6.43 -0.93
CA GLU A 241 -7.67 -7.67 -0.41
C GLU A 241 -8.72 -8.14 -1.42
N LYS A 242 -8.57 -9.35 -1.96
CA LYS A 242 -9.51 -9.93 -2.93
C LYS A 242 -9.67 -11.43 -2.70
N GLY A 243 -10.90 -11.87 -2.44
CA GLY A 243 -11.16 -13.26 -2.06
C GLY A 243 -10.39 -13.66 -0.81
N ASP A 244 -9.61 -14.74 -0.89
CA ASP A 244 -8.78 -15.24 0.22
C ASP A 244 -7.30 -14.85 0.11
N ASN A 245 -6.99 -13.82 -0.69
CA ASN A 245 -5.62 -13.38 -0.96
C ASN A 245 -5.44 -11.86 -0.79
N VAL A 246 -4.19 -11.44 -0.62
CA VAL A 246 -3.77 -10.04 -0.53
C VAL A 246 -2.62 -9.77 -1.48
N TYR A 247 -2.75 -8.68 -2.22
CA TYR A 247 -1.81 -8.25 -3.24
C TYR A 247 -1.24 -6.89 -2.88
N PHE A 248 0.04 -6.82 -2.55
CA PHE A 248 0.72 -5.57 -2.21
C PHE A 248 1.27 -4.93 -3.47
N TYR A 249 1.18 -3.61 -3.57
CA TYR A 249 1.69 -2.87 -4.72
C TYR A 249 2.51 -1.64 -4.31
N ALA A 250 3.51 -1.33 -5.12
CA ALA A 250 4.29 -0.12 -5.03
C ALA A 250 4.60 0.39 -6.44
N LEU A 251 3.96 1.50 -6.82
CA LEU A 251 4.29 2.29 -8.00
C LEU A 251 5.21 3.43 -7.58
N ASN A 252 6.35 3.57 -8.25
CA ASN A 252 7.20 4.76 -8.17
C ASN A 252 7.50 5.28 -9.57
N MET A 253 7.54 6.60 -9.72
CA MET A 253 7.87 7.22 -10.99
C MET A 253 8.60 8.55 -10.81
N THR A 254 9.43 8.90 -11.78
CA THR A 254 10.21 10.13 -11.82
C THR A 254 10.03 10.84 -13.15
N ASN A 255 10.01 12.16 -13.13
CA ASN A 255 9.87 12.98 -14.33
C ASN A 255 10.63 14.31 -14.16
N GLN A 256 11.20 14.82 -15.25
CA GLN A 256 12.05 16.03 -15.27
C GLN A 256 11.33 17.29 -15.76
N ASP A 257 10.04 17.23 -16.08
CA ASP A 257 9.22 18.39 -16.42
C ASP A 257 8.62 18.99 -15.14
N PRO A 258 8.94 20.24 -14.74
CA PRO A 258 8.34 20.89 -13.57
C PRO A 258 6.81 21.05 -13.67
N LYS A 259 6.24 20.97 -14.88
CA LYS A 259 4.79 21.07 -15.13
C LYS A 259 4.11 19.70 -15.27
N PHE A 260 4.81 18.62 -14.95
CA PHE A 260 4.28 17.27 -15.03
C PHE A 260 3.03 17.08 -14.17
N ASP A 261 1.94 16.60 -14.78
CA ASP A 261 0.67 16.40 -14.09
C ASP A 261 0.65 15.08 -13.30
N MET A 262 1.42 15.05 -12.22
CA MET A 262 1.68 13.85 -11.42
C MET A 262 0.41 13.19 -10.86
N ILE A 263 -0.58 13.97 -10.45
CA ILE A 263 -1.76 13.48 -9.73
C ILE A 263 -2.60 12.51 -10.59
N PRO A 264 -3.12 12.91 -11.76
CA PRO A 264 -3.89 12.02 -12.62
C PRO A 264 -3.03 10.94 -13.25
N ILE A 265 -1.78 11.23 -13.63
CA ILE A 265 -0.93 10.26 -14.33
C ILE A 265 -0.61 9.05 -13.45
N ARG A 266 -0.09 9.26 -12.22
CA ARG A 266 0.21 8.12 -11.33
C ARG A 266 -1.03 7.29 -11.00
N LYS A 267 -2.21 7.94 -10.90
CA LYS A 267 -3.47 7.27 -10.63
C LYS A 267 -3.86 6.41 -11.82
N LYS A 268 -3.82 6.95 -13.04
CA LYS A 268 -4.08 6.20 -14.28
C LYS A 268 -3.17 4.97 -14.38
N ILE A 269 -1.85 5.17 -14.28
CA ILE A 269 -0.88 4.07 -14.41
C ILE A 269 -1.19 2.96 -13.39
N LEU A 270 -1.38 3.30 -12.11
CA LEU A 270 -1.72 2.28 -11.10
C LEU A 270 -3.03 1.57 -11.43
N PHE A 271 -4.10 2.32 -11.71
CA PHE A 271 -5.43 1.75 -11.86
C PHE A 271 -5.52 0.87 -13.11
N ASP A 272 -4.94 1.30 -14.23
CA ASP A 272 -4.83 0.48 -15.45
C ASP A 272 -4.04 -0.80 -15.17
N THR A 273 -2.93 -0.70 -14.45
CA THR A 273 -2.08 -1.85 -14.08
C THR A 273 -2.82 -2.86 -13.21
N LEU A 274 -3.54 -2.39 -12.18
CA LEU A 274 -4.29 -3.26 -11.29
C LEU A 274 -5.51 -3.89 -11.99
N LYS A 275 -6.12 -3.19 -12.96
CA LYS A 275 -7.18 -3.73 -13.84
C LYS A 275 -6.64 -4.80 -14.79
N ASP A 276 -5.48 -4.57 -15.40
CA ASP A 276 -4.80 -5.56 -16.24
C ASP A 276 -4.46 -6.84 -15.47
N LEU A 277 -4.09 -6.68 -14.19
CA LEU A 277 -3.87 -7.77 -13.25
C LEU A 277 -5.16 -8.39 -12.71
N GLN A 278 -6.33 -7.85 -13.09
CA GLN A 278 -7.66 -8.28 -12.62
C GLN A 278 -7.79 -8.23 -11.10
N LEU A 279 -7.15 -7.27 -10.43
CA LEU A 279 -7.18 -7.15 -8.97
C LEU A 279 -8.38 -6.34 -8.46
N PHE A 280 -8.94 -5.46 -9.30
CA PHE A 280 -10.23 -4.81 -9.07
C PHE A 280 -10.87 -4.43 -10.41
N TYR A 281 -12.12 -3.94 -10.39
CA TYR A 281 -12.93 -3.66 -11.58
C TYR A 281 -13.40 -2.21 -11.63
#